data_AF-A0A380AQK9-F1
#
_entry.id   AF-A0A380AQK9-F1
#
_cell.length_a   1.000
_cell.length_b   1.000
_cell.length_c   1.000
_cell.angle_alpha   90.00
_cell.angle_beta   90.00
_cell.angle_gamma   90.00
#
_symmetry.space_group_name_H-M   'P 1'
#
loop_
_entity.id
_entity.type
_entity.pdbx_description
1 polymer ?
#
loop_
_entity_poly.entity_id
_entity_poly.type
_entity_poly.pdbx_seq_one_letter_code
_entity_poly.pdbx_strand_id
1 'polypeptide(L)' 'MNGTLSEDDIHLFPLLRSLSIVAGLTLPDNIEAYRNRMAQRSDIPLLFDMEQ' A
#
# COMPACT_ATOMS: atom_id res chain seq x y z
N MET A 1 11.16 -2.18 7.19
CA MET A 1 11.14 -3.10 6.04
C MET A 1 12.53 -3.17 5.44
N ASN A 2 13.05 -4.38 5.24
CA ASN A 2 14.48 -4.65 5.12
C ASN A 2 15.12 -4.31 3.75
N GLY A 3 14.50 -3.43 2.95
CA GLY A 3 15.02 -2.97 1.66
C GLY A 3 14.97 -3.99 0.50
N THR A 4 14.95 -5.28 0.80
CA THR A 4 14.82 -6.39 -0.16
C THR A 4 13.38 -6.88 -0.23
N LEU A 5 12.89 -7.18 -1.44
CA LEU A 5 11.58 -7.79 -1.64
C LEU A 5 11.52 -9.17 -0.94
N SER A 6 10.51 -9.39 -0.11
CA SER A 6 10.28 -10.67 0.59
C SER A 6 8.81 -11.11 0.51
N GLU A 7 8.54 -12.33 0.98
CA GLU A 7 7.17 -12.86 1.09
C GLU A 7 6.29 -12.01 2.01
N ASP A 8 6.87 -11.35 3.02
CA ASP A 8 6.14 -10.40 3.87
C ASP A 8 5.49 -9.28 3.04
N ASP A 9 6.15 -8.84 1.97
CA ASP A 9 5.63 -7.79 1.10
C ASP A 9 4.40 -8.26 0.32
N ILE A 10 4.32 -9.56 -0.02
CA ILE A 10 3.18 -10.19 -0.71
C ILE A 10 1.95 -10.22 0.18
N HIS A 11 2.13 -10.37 1.50
CA HIS A 11 1.01 -10.34 2.45
C HIS A 11 0.64 -8.92 2.89
N LEU A 12 1.64 -8.06 3.07
CA LEU A 12 1.43 -6.73 3.63
C LEU A 12 0.91 -5.72 2.60
N PHE A 13 1.38 -5.78 1.35
CA PHE A 13 0.92 -4.85 0.32
C PHE A 13 -0.59 -4.92 0.07
N PRO A 14 -1.21 -6.11 -0.12
CA PRO A 14 -2.66 -6.20 -0.29
C PRO A 14 -3.46 -5.57 0.84
N LEU A 15 -3.01 -5.72 2.09
CA LEU A 15 -3.66 -5.09 3.24
C LEU A 15 -3.59 -3.57 3.16
N LEU A 16 -2.40 -3.00 2.93
CA LEU A 16 -2.22 -1.54 2.81
C LEU A 16 -2.94 -0.96 1.59
N ARG A 17 -3.02 -1.73 0.50
CA ARG A 17 -3.82 -1.37 -0.67
C ARG A 17 -5.30 -1.33 -0.32
N SER A 18 -5.84 -2.36 0.33
CA SER A 18 -7.26 -2.38 0.72
C SER A 18 -7.60 -1.21 1.65
N LEU A 19 -6.70 -0.85 2.56
CA LEU A 19 -6.87 0.32 3.44
C LEU A 19 -6.89 1.66 2.69
N SER A 20 -6.38 1.74 1.47
CA SER A 20 -6.39 2.99 0.69
C SER A 20 -7.79 3.42 0.22
N ILE A 21 -8.80 2.56 0.33
CA ILE A 21 -10.18 2.97 0.06
C ILE A 21 -10.65 3.92 1.16
N VAL A 22 -10.40 3.58 2.43
CA VAL A 22 -10.94 4.26 3.61
C VAL A 22 -10.56 5.75 3.66
N ALA A 23 -11.52 6.63 3.38
CA ALA A 23 -11.31 8.07 3.41
C ALA A 23 -10.87 8.57 4.79
N GLY A 24 -9.91 9.51 4.80
CA GLY A 24 -9.38 10.12 6.02
C GLY A 24 -8.39 9.26 6.81
N LEU A 25 -8.13 8.02 6.39
CA LEU A 25 -7.09 7.19 7.02
C LEU A 25 -5.71 7.79 6.76
N THR A 26 -5.00 8.13 7.83
CA THR A 26 -3.60 8.59 7.76
C THR A 26 -2.66 7.45 8.12
N LEU A 27 -1.75 7.11 7.21
CA LEU A 27 -0.66 6.16 7.47
C LEU A 27 0.60 6.93 7.89
N PRO A 28 1.47 6.34 8.74
CA PRO A 28 2.80 6.90 8.97
C PRO A 28 3.60 7.00 7.66
N ASP A 29 4.42 8.04 7.51
CA ASP A 29 5.15 8.37 6.27
C ASP A 29 5.91 7.19 5.67
N ASN A 30 6.56 6.37 6.51
CA ASN A 30 7.32 5.21 6.08
C ASN A 30 6.43 4.09 5.50
N ILE A 31 5.20 3.95 6.01
CA ILE A 31 4.22 2.96 5.54
C ILE A 31 3.55 3.46 4.25
N GLU A 32 3.24 4.76 4.17
CA GLU A 32 2.74 5.38 2.95
C GLU A 32 3.75 5.26 1.80
N ALA A 33 5.01 5.62 2.04
CA ALA A 33 6.08 5.50 1.06
C ALA A 33 6.25 4.04 0.60
N TYR A 34 6.17 3.08 1.53
CA TYR A 34 6.21 1.66 1.19
C TYR A 34 5.03 1.24 0.30
N ARG A 35 3.79 1.55 0.70
CA ARG A 35 2.57 1.24 -0.05
C ARG A 35 2.66 1.79 -1.47
N ASN A 36 3.05 3.05 -1.62
CA ASN A 36 3.17 3.73 -2.91
C ASN A 36 4.26 3.07 -3.79
N ARG A 37 5.41 2.71 -3.20
CA ARG A 37 6.48 1.99 -3.89
C ARG A 37 6.02 0.63 -4.40
N MET A 38 5.25 -0.12 -3.61
CA MET A 38 4.75 -1.43 -4.01
C MET A 38 3.67 -1.34 -5.07
N ALA A 39 2.79 -0.35 -5.00
CA ALA A 39 1.81 -0.06 -6.05
C ALA A 39 2.51 0.18 -7.40
N GLN A 40 3.54 1.04 -7.41
CA GLN A 40 4.33 1.32 -8.61
C GLN A 40 5.07 0.08 -9.14
N ARG A 41 5.69 -0.72 -8.26
CA ARG A 41 6.46 -1.90 -8.66
C ARG A 41 5.60 -3.04 -9.20
N SER A 42 4.38 -3.19 -8.68
CA SER A 42 3.46 -4.27 -9.07
C SER A 42 2.52 -3.88 -10.21
N ASP A 43 2.52 -2.61 -10.63
CA ASP A 43 1.54 -2.04 -11.57
C ASP A 43 0.09 -2.22 -11.09
N ILE A 44 -0.11 -2.12 -9.76
CA ILE A 44 -1.42 -2.27 -9.12
C ILE A 44 -1.82 -0.93 -8.50
N PRO A 45 -2.90 -0.27 -8.98
CA PRO A 45 -3.33 1.02 -8.45
C PRO A 45 -3.94 0.92 -7.05
N LEU A 46 -3.83 2.00 -6.28
CA LEU A 46 -4.53 2.20 -5.01
C LEU A 46 -6.02 2.55 -5.24
N LEU A 47 -6.80 2.58 -4.16
CA LEU A 47 -8.27 2.59 -4.19
C LEU A 47 -8.91 3.93 -3.79
N PHE A 48 -8.16 5.03 -3.72
CA PHE A 48 -8.61 6.31 -3.14
C PHE A 48 -9.92 6.88 -3.72
N ASP A 49 -10.27 6.52 -4.95
CA ASP A 49 -11.45 7.03 -5.67
C ASP A 49 -12.54 5.96 -5.87
N MET A 50 -12.50 4.86 -5.11
CA MET A 50 -13.46 3.74 -5.20
C MET A 50 -14.50 3.72 -4.07
N GLU A 51 -14.47 4.69 -3.16
CA GLU A 51 -15.49 4.86 -2.13
C GLU A 51 -16.85 5.16 -2.81
N GLN A 52 -17.88 4.38 -2.50
CA GLN A 52 -19.27 4.60 -2.94
C GLN A 52 -20.13 4.95 -1.74
#